data_AF-A0A3M5J4U7-F1
#
_entry.id   AF-A0A3M5J4U7-F1
#
_cell.length_a   1.000
_cell.length_b   1.000
_cell.length_c   1.000
_cell.angle_alpha   90.00
_cell.angle_beta   90.00
_cell.angle_gamma   90.00
#
_symmetry.space_group_name_H-M   'P 1'
#
loop_
_entity.id
_entity.type
_entity.pdbx_description
1 polymer ?
#
loop_
_entity_poly.entity_id
_entity_poly.type
_entity_poly.pdbx_seq_one_letter_code
_entity_poly.pdbx_strand_id
1 'polypeptide(L)'
;MIISRPLCGFVFAGLSFAVILPAQALVAADHQAARAEIRRTGFGVPHIVAANERGLGYGIGYAYAQDNLCLLANEIVTVNGERSRYFGPDKATLEQRSNMASDLLFKWLNTPEALADFWKAQPPEIRQLMQGYVAGYNRSLGEQKAKGLPQPCAADWVRPISTDDLLRLTRRLLVEGGVGQFTEALAGAKPPSAQKPLQVDSQQVQALQLAAARNQRFALERGSNAVAVGHELSANGRGMLLANPHFPWGGGMRFY
;
A
#
# COMPACT_ATOMS: atom_id res chain seq x y z
N MET A 1 -75.48 28.50 57.37
CA MET A 1 -74.13 28.71 57.94
C MET A 1 -73.29 27.55 57.45
N ILE A 2 -72.58 27.60 56.30
CA ILE A 2 -71.56 28.51 55.75
C ILE A 2 -70.22 28.47 56.53
N ILE A 3 -69.14 28.37 55.74
CA ILE A 3 -67.72 28.79 55.94
C ILE A 3 -66.90 27.78 56.78
N SER A 4 -65.68 27.32 56.44
CA SER A 4 -64.64 27.86 55.56
C SER A 4 -63.46 26.88 55.33
N ARG A 5 -62.84 26.93 54.14
CA ARG A 5 -61.38 26.70 53.89
C ARG A 5 -60.58 27.91 54.48
N PRO A 6 -59.24 27.91 54.73
CA PRO A 6 -58.21 27.55 53.72
C PRO A 6 -56.72 27.24 54.15
N LEU A 7 -55.90 26.89 53.13
CA LEU A 7 -54.49 27.28 52.82
C LEU A 7 -53.22 26.75 53.56
N CYS A 8 -52.30 26.25 52.70
CA CYS A 8 -50.87 26.61 52.51
C CYS A 8 -49.68 25.82 53.12
N GLY A 9 -48.75 25.48 52.21
CA GLY A 9 -47.27 25.40 52.39
C GLY A 9 -46.71 24.00 52.66
N PHE A 10 -45.65 23.47 52.05
CA PHE A 10 -44.68 23.93 51.05
C PHE A 10 -44.12 22.67 50.37
N VAL A 11 -43.90 22.72 49.05
CA VAL A 11 -43.17 21.68 48.30
C VAL A 11 -41.68 21.99 48.34
N PHE A 12 -40.87 21.14 48.96
CA PHE A 12 -39.42 21.14 48.75
C PHE A 12 -39.09 20.28 47.52
N ALA A 13 -38.81 20.94 46.40
CA ALA A 13 -38.20 20.29 45.24
C ALA A 13 -36.69 20.11 45.50
N GLY A 14 -36.29 18.88 45.80
CA GLY A 14 -34.88 18.50 45.88
C GLY A 14 -34.26 18.42 44.48
N LEU A 15 -33.46 19.42 44.12
CA LEU A 15 -32.59 19.40 42.94
C LEU A 15 -31.51 18.33 43.14
N SER A 16 -31.72 17.17 42.53
CA SER A 16 -30.70 16.12 42.41
C SER A 16 -29.81 16.46 41.22
N PHE A 17 -28.65 17.08 41.47
CA PHE A 17 -27.60 17.24 40.47
C PHE A 17 -26.98 15.86 40.19
N ALA A 18 -27.49 15.16 39.17
CA ALA A 18 -26.81 14.01 38.62
C ALA A 18 -25.57 14.49 37.86
N VAL A 19 -24.40 14.29 38.46
CA VAL A 19 -23.12 14.51 37.79
C VAL A 19 -22.97 13.43 36.71
N ILE A 20 -23.27 13.79 35.47
CA ILE A 20 -22.97 12.98 34.30
C ILE A 20 -21.47 13.13 34.04
N LEU A 21 -20.67 12.22 34.60
CA LEU A 21 -19.29 12.02 34.17
C LEU A 21 -19.34 11.49 32.73
N PRO A 22 -18.68 12.12 31.74
CA PRO A 22 -18.52 11.50 30.45
C PRO A 22 -17.61 10.29 30.66
N ALA A 23 -18.18 9.10 30.56
CA ALA A 23 -17.41 7.89 30.37
C ALA A 23 -16.71 8.00 29.01
N GLN A 24 -15.56 8.67 28.98
CA GLN A 24 -14.60 8.48 27.90
C GLN A 24 -14.14 7.04 28.04
N ALA A 25 -14.77 6.14 27.28
CA ALA A 25 -14.17 4.87 26.94
C ALA A 25 -12.86 5.19 26.24
N LEU A 26 -11.77 5.27 27.01
CA LEU A 26 -10.43 5.16 26.50
C LEU A 26 -10.40 3.83 25.76
N VAL A 27 -10.48 3.89 24.43
CA VAL A 27 -10.07 2.77 23.59
C VAL A 27 -8.62 2.55 23.95
N ALA A 28 -8.36 1.58 24.83
CA ALA A 28 -7.01 1.15 25.13
C ALA A 28 -6.38 0.84 23.78
N ALA A 29 -5.30 1.55 23.45
CA ALA A 29 -4.47 1.19 22.30
C ALA A 29 -4.11 -0.27 22.50
N ASP A 30 -4.61 -1.14 21.62
CA ASP A 30 -4.40 -2.57 21.74
C ASP A 30 -2.89 -2.83 21.58
N HIS A 31 -2.22 -2.93 22.73
CA HIS A 31 -0.83 -3.30 22.89
C HIS A 31 -0.66 -4.82 22.86
N GLN A 32 -1.68 -5.59 22.44
CA GLN A 32 -1.46 -7.00 22.14
C GLN A 32 -0.44 -7.12 21.01
N ALA A 33 0.62 -7.90 21.29
CA ALA A 33 1.58 -8.28 20.28
C ALA A 33 0.85 -8.89 19.08
N ALA A 34 1.14 -8.40 17.87
CA ALA A 34 0.52 -8.93 16.67
C ALA A 34 0.79 -10.44 16.55
N ARG A 35 -0.26 -11.24 16.39
CA ARG A 35 -0.20 -12.69 16.35
C ARG A 35 -1.06 -13.22 15.20
N ALA A 36 -0.53 -14.21 14.49
CA ALA A 36 -1.24 -14.99 13.49
C ALA A 36 -0.82 -16.46 13.56
N GLU A 37 -1.75 -17.34 13.21
CA GLU A 37 -1.46 -18.73 12.86
C GLU A 37 -1.30 -18.82 11.34
N ILE A 38 -0.20 -19.43 10.89
CA ILE A 38 0.10 -19.61 9.47
C ILE A 38 0.22 -21.11 9.20
N ARG A 39 -0.70 -21.64 8.40
CA ARG A 39 -0.70 -23.06 7.98
C ARG A 39 -0.42 -23.11 6.49
N ARG A 40 0.59 -23.86 6.07
CA ARG A 40 0.87 -24.04 4.63
C ARG A 40 0.30 -25.37 4.14
N THR A 41 -0.32 -25.35 2.97
CA THR A 41 -0.79 -26.56 2.28
C THR A 41 0.18 -26.97 1.16
N GLY A 42 -0.20 -27.95 0.34
CA GLY A 42 0.52 -28.28 -0.89
C GLY A 42 0.80 -27.02 -1.72
N PHE A 43 1.91 -27.03 -2.46
CA PHE A 43 2.48 -25.88 -3.18
C PHE A 43 2.92 -24.70 -2.31
N GLY A 44 2.89 -24.84 -0.97
CA GLY A 44 3.38 -23.84 -0.04
C GLY A 44 2.40 -22.71 0.27
N VAL A 45 1.16 -22.76 -0.23
CA VAL A 45 0.16 -21.69 -0.06
C VAL A 45 -0.14 -21.44 1.43
N PRO A 46 0.07 -20.20 1.94
CA PRO A 46 -0.21 -19.89 3.34
C PRO A 46 -1.69 -19.58 3.58
N HIS A 47 -2.27 -20.25 4.58
CA HIS A 47 -3.57 -19.96 5.15
C HIS A 47 -3.35 -19.26 6.48
N ILE A 48 -3.77 -17.99 6.57
CA ILE A 48 -3.44 -17.10 7.69
C ILE A 48 -4.72 -16.83 8.48
N VAL A 49 -4.68 -17.13 9.78
CA VAL A 49 -5.76 -16.86 10.72
C VAL A 49 -5.25 -15.93 11.81
N ALA A 50 -6.03 -14.88 12.11
CA ALA A 50 -5.71 -13.92 13.15
C ALA A 50 -7.00 -13.40 13.81
N ALA A 51 -6.87 -12.86 15.02
CA ALA A 51 -8.01 -12.34 15.78
C ALA A 51 -8.44 -10.93 15.35
N ASN A 52 -7.58 -10.19 14.64
CA ASN A 52 -7.81 -8.82 14.19
C ASN A 52 -6.93 -8.48 12.97
N GLU A 53 -7.18 -7.32 12.37
CA GLU A 53 -6.49 -6.87 11.15
C GLU A 53 -4.98 -6.69 11.35
N ARG A 54 -4.56 -6.24 12.54
CA ARG A 54 -3.12 -6.12 12.85
C ARG A 54 -2.44 -7.49 12.86
N GLY A 55 -3.07 -8.49 13.46
CA GLY A 55 -2.61 -9.87 13.41
C GLY A 55 -2.62 -10.43 11.99
N LEU A 56 -3.68 -10.18 11.22
CA LEU A 56 -3.81 -10.65 9.84
C LEU A 56 -2.68 -10.09 8.97
N GLY A 57 -2.47 -8.78 9.04
CA GLY A 57 -1.38 -8.09 8.35
C GLY A 57 -0.02 -8.68 8.73
N TYR A 58 0.20 -8.92 10.03
CA TYR A 58 1.42 -9.55 10.53
C TYR A 58 1.66 -10.93 9.92
N GLY A 59 0.63 -11.78 9.85
CA GLY A 59 0.75 -13.08 9.19
C GLY A 59 1.07 -12.95 7.70
N ILE A 60 0.41 -12.03 6.99
CA ILE A 60 0.63 -11.79 5.55
C ILE A 60 2.06 -11.30 5.31
N GLY A 61 2.50 -10.26 6.01
CA GLY A 61 3.84 -9.69 5.84
C GLY A 61 4.95 -10.69 6.18
N TYR A 62 4.75 -11.51 7.22
CA TYR A 62 5.70 -12.56 7.59
C TYR A 62 5.78 -13.65 6.52
N ALA A 63 4.65 -14.21 6.07
CA ALA A 63 4.62 -15.25 5.04
C ALA A 63 5.18 -14.74 3.70
N TYR A 64 4.75 -13.55 3.26
CA TYR A 64 5.23 -12.95 2.01
C TYR A 64 6.73 -12.72 2.05
N ALA A 65 7.27 -12.22 3.17
CA ALA A 65 8.71 -12.03 3.34
C ALA A 65 9.49 -13.35 3.34
N GLN A 66 8.94 -14.44 3.88
CA GLN A 66 9.60 -15.76 3.79
C GLN A 66 9.80 -16.19 2.33
N ASP A 67 8.82 -15.92 1.47
CA ASP A 67 8.82 -16.44 0.10
C ASP A 67 9.41 -15.45 -0.91
N ASN A 68 9.36 -14.14 -0.62
CA ASN A 68 9.58 -13.08 -1.61
C ASN A 68 10.47 -11.93 -1.10
N LEU A 69 11.30 -12.15 -0.06
CA LEU A 69 12.09 -11.10 0.60
C LEU A 69 12.85 -10.20 -0.40
N CYS A 70 13.68 -10.81 -1.24
CA CYS A 70 14.53 -10.07 -2.19
C CYS A 70 13.72 -9.22 -3.17
N LEU A 71 12.57 -9.75 -3.61
CA LEU A 71 11.68 -9.06 -4.53
C LEU A 71 11.07 -7.83 -3.85
N LEU A 72 10.47 -8.00 -2.66
CA LEU A 72 9.87 -6.87 -1.96
C LEU A 72 10.92 -5.82 -1.61
N ALA A 73 12.07 -6.22 -1.07
CA ALA A 73 13.13 -5.28 -0.76
C ALA A 73 13.60 -4.50 -2.00
N ASN A 74 13.65 -5.12 -3.18
CA ASN A 74 13.97 -4.41 -4.43
C ASN A 74 12.90 -3.36 -4.80
N GLU A 75 11.63 -3.72 -4.66
CA GLU A 75 10.51 -2.81 -4.90
C GLU A 75 10.48 -1.65 -3.91
N ILE A 76 10.88 -1.89 -2.65
CA ILE A 76 11.01 -0.85 -1.63
C ILE A 76 12.08 0.17 -2.06
N VAL A 77 13.23 -0.27 -2.59
CA VAL A 77 14.24 0.65 -3.15
C VAL A 77 13.66 1.49 -4.29
N THR A 78 12.87 0.88 -5.17
CA THR A 78 12.19 1.58 -6.28
C THR A 78 11.31 2.71 -5.77
N VAL A 79 10.36 2.41 -4.87
CA VAL A 79 9.35 3.38 -4.46
C VAL A 79 9.86 4.42 -3.47
N ASN A 80 11.04 4.21 -2.89
CA ASN A 80 11.79 5.20 -2.12
C ASN A 80 12.66 6.13 -2.99
N GLY A 81 12.78 5.84 -4.29
CA GLY A 81 13.63 6.58 -5.21
C GLY A 81 15.11 6.51 -4.85
N GLU A 82 15.59 5.30 -4.53
CA GLU A 82 16.97 5.02 -4.14
C GLU A 82 17.68 4.07 -5.13
N ARG A 83 17.09 3.78 -6.29
CA ARG A 83 17.66 2.80 -7.23
C ARG A 83 19.01 3.25 -7.76
N SER A 84 19.19 4.53 -8.07
CA SER A 84 20.46 5.06 -8.58
C SER A 84 21.59 4.88 -7.57
N ARG A 85 21.29 5.01 -6.27
CA ARG A 85 22.26 4.83 -5.18
C ARG A 85 22.76 3.39 -5.11
N TYR A 86 21.87 2.40 -5.21
CA TYR A 86 22.20 1.00 -4.97
C TYR A 86 22.48 0.18 -6.24
N PHE A 87 21.90 0.57 -7.37
CA PHE A 87 21.95 -0.18 -8.62
C PHE A 87 22.60 0.61 -9.77
N GLY A 88 23.03 1.85 -9.51
CA GLY A 88 23.63 2.74 -10.50
C GLY A 88 22.59 3.54 -11.31
N PRO A 89 22.89 4.80 -11.66
CA PRO A 89 21.93 5.70 -12.33
C PRO A 89 21.60 5.28 -13.77
N ASP A 90 22.56 4.65 -14.47
CA ASP A 90 22.44 4.29 -15.89
C ASP A 90 21.79 2.91 -16.11
N LYS A 91 21.46 2.19 -15.04
CA LYS A 91 20.73 0.92 -15.12
C LYS A 91 19.22 1.17 -15.19
N ALA A 92 18.46 0.12 -15.48
CA ALA A 92 17.02 0.19 -15.64
C ALA A 92 16.25 -0.73 -14.67
N THR A 93 14.99 -0.40 -14.41
CA THR A 93 14.01 -1.29 -13.78
C THR A 93 13.63 -2.44 -14.72
N LEU A 94 12.89 -3.43 -14.20
CA LEU A 94 12.36 -4.52 -15.04
C LEU A 94 11.43 -4.00 -16.14
N GLU A 95 10.70 -2.92 -15.86
CA GLU A 95 9.83 -2.21 -16.81
C GLU A 95 10.62 -1.30 -17.78
N GLN A 96 11.93 -1.47 -17.88
CA GLN A 96 12.82 -0.73 -18.79
C GLN A 96 12.78 0.79 -18.57
N ARG A 97 12.64 1.23 -17.32
CA ARG A 97 12.73 2.64 -16.91
C ARG A 97 14.12 2.94 -16.37
N SER A 98 14.72 4.07 -16.75
CA SER A 98 16.01 4.49 -16.14
C SER A 98 15.86 4.59 -14.61
N ASN A 99 16.86 4.12 -13.86
CA ASN A 99 16.88 4.24 -12.40
C ASN A 99 16.81 5.71 -11.96
N MET A 100 17.52 6.61 -12.65
CA MET A 100 17.51 8.04 -12.32
C MET A 100 16.11 8.65 -12.52
N ALA A 101 15.46 8.33 -13.65
CA ALA A 101 14.10 8.81 -13.92
C ALA A 101 13.07 8.20 -12.96
N SER A 102 13.21 6.91 -12.64
CA SER A 102 12.40 6.22 -11.62
C SER A 102 12.53 6.91 -10.26
N ASP A 103 13.75 7.23 -9.84
CA ASP A 103 13.99 7.86 -8.55
C ASP A 103 13.34 9.24 -8.46
N LEU A 104 13.45 10.04 -9.52
CA LEU A 104 12.82 11.35 -9.57
C LEU A 104 11.29 11.24 -9.55
N LEU A 105 10.71 10.31 -10.32
CA LEU A 105 9.27 10.06 -10.30
C LEU A 105 8.76 9.73 -8.91
N PHE A 106 9.40 8.78 -8.21
CA PHE A 106 8.91 8.36 -6.90
C PHE A 106 9.17 9.37 -5.79
N LYS A 107 10.25 10.17 -5.89
CA LYS A 107 10.44 11.32 -4.99
C LYS A 107 9.39 12.41 -5.20
N TRP A 108 9.06 12.70 -6.46
CA TRP A 108 8.00 13.65 -6.79
C TRP A 108 6.62 13.15 -6.35
N LEU A 109 6.32 11.87 -6.55
CA LEU A 109 5.03 11.27 -6.20
C LEU A 109 4.78 11.17 -4.70
N ASN A 110 5.84 10.97 -3.91
CA ASN A 110 5.76 10.60 -2.49
C ASN A 110 6.33 11.68 -1.57
N THR A 111 5.87 12.93 -1.75
CA THR A 111 6.20 14.01 -0.78
C THR A 111 5.65 13.65 0.61
N PRO A 112 6.24 14.18 1.70
CA PRO A 112 5.74 13.94 3.05
C PRO A 112 4.25 14.25 3.23
N GLU A 113 3.78 15.35 2.63
CA GLU A 113 2.38 15.77 2.68
C GLU A 113 1.48 14.77 1.96
N ALA A 114 1.87 14.33 0.75
CA ALA A 114 1.10 13.36 -0.02
C ALA A 114 1.00 11.99 0.69
N LEU A 115 2.04 11.58 1.42
CA LEU A 115 2.01 10.37 2.23
C LEU A 115 1.14 10.53 3.48
N ALA A 116 1.24 11.68 4.17
CA ALA A 116 0.43 11.98 5.35
C ALA A 116 -1.06 12.03 5.02
N ASP A 117 -1.43 12.69 3.92
CA ASP A 117 -2.82 12.75 3.44
C ASP A 117 -3.33 11.37 3.04
N PHE A 118 -2.51 10.60 2.32
CA PHE A 118 -2.87 9.24 1.92
C PHE A 118 -3.08 8.32 3.14
N TRP A 119 -2.24 8.44 4.18
CA TRP A 119 -2.40 7.72 5.44
C TRP A 119 -3.66 8.14 6.21
N LYS A 120 -3.89 9.45 6.32
CA LYS A 120 -5.05 10.02 7.02
C LYS A 120 -6.37 9.55 6.40
N ALA A 121 -6.40 9.34 5.08
CA ALA A 121 -7.57 8.82 4.37
C ALA A 121 -7.87 7.33 4.65
N GLN A 122 -6.94 6.57 5.24
CA GLN A 122 -7.16 5.14 5.47
C GLN A 122 -8.05 4.86 6.70
N PRO A 123 -9.01 3.92 6.61
CA PRO A 123 -9.77 3.41 7.75
C PRO A 123 -8.85 2.78 8.82
N PRO A 124 -9.26 2.76 10.10
CA PRO A 124 -8.49 2.13 11.17
C PRO A 124 -8.04 0.70 10.87
N GLU A 125 -8.89 -0.09 10.24
CA GLU A 125 -8.66 -1.49 9.86
C GLU A 125 -7.47 -1.62 8.90
N ILE A 126 -7.42 -0.77 7.86
CA ILE A 126 -6.31 -0.75 6.89
C ILE A 126 -5.02 -0.29 7.56
N ARG A 127 -5.09 0.70 8.46
CA ARG A 127 -3.91 1.13 9.22
C ARG A 127 -3.36 0.01 10.08
N GLN A 128 -4.23 -0.74 10.76
CA GLN A 128 -3.86 -1.91 11.55
C GLN A 128 -3.24 -2.99 10.67
N LEU A 129 -3.85 -3.31 9.52
CA LEU A 129 -3.35 -4.29 8.55
C LEU A 129 -1.94 -3.92 8.06
N MET A 130 -1.70 -2.67 7.65
CA MET A 130 -0.39 -2.20 7.19
C MET A 130 0.66 -2.23 8.30
N GLN A 131 0.32 -1.78 9.51
CA GLN A 131 1.21 -1.86 10.67
C GLN A 131 1.57 -3.31 11.03
N GLY A 132 0.59 -4.21 10.94
CA GLY A 132 0.77 -5.64 11.06
C GLY A 132 1.78 -6.15 10.04
N TYR A 133 1.54 -5.88 8.76
CA TYR A 133 2.39 -6.31 7.65
C TYR A 133 3.85 -5.91 7.86
N VAL A 134 4.09 -4.66 8.23
CA VAL A 134 5.44 -4.15 8.54
C VAL A 134 6.09 -4.97 9.66
N ALA A 135 5.38 -5.23 10.75
CA ALA A 135 5.90 -6.01 11.86
C ALA A 135 6.22 -7.47 11.43
N GLY A 136 5.36 -8.08 10.63
CA GLY A 136 5.55 -9.44 10.10
C GLY A 136 6.77 -9.54 9.18
N TYR A 137 6.87 -8.62 8.21
CA TYR A 137 8.02 -8.53 7.31
C TYR A 137 9.32 -8.33 8.09
N ASN A 138 9.35 -7.36 9.02
CA ASN A 138 10.55 -7.03 9.77
C ASN A 138 11.03 -8.19 10.65
N ARG A 139 10.09 -8.97 11.21
CA ARG A 139 10.43 -10.20 11.92
C ARG A 139 11.07 -11.23 10.99
N SER A 140 10.43 -11.55 9.87
CA SER A 140 10.94 -12.52 8.90
C SER A 140 12.33 -12.11 8.38
N LEU A 141 12.53 -10.82 8.11
CA LEU A 141 13.83 -10.28 7.74
C LEU A 141 14.88 -10.51 8.83
N GLY A 142 14.57 -10.25 10.11
CA GLY A 142 15.50 -10.48 11.22
C GLY A 142 15.92 -11.94 11.32
N GLU A 143 14.97 -12.86 11.20
CA GLU A 143 15.22 -14.31 11.22
C GLU A 143 16.04 -14.78 10.01
N GLN A 144 15.77 -14.24 8.81
CA GLN A 144 16.55 -14.55 7.60
C GLN A 144 17.95 -13.96 7.64
N LYS A 145 18.13 -12.73 8.15
CA LYS A 145 19.46 -12.13 8.35
C LYS A 145 20.32 -12.97 9.29
N ALA A 146 19.76 -13.50 10.38
CA ALA A 146 20.47 -14.35 11.31
C ALA A 146 20.98 -15.66 10.68
N LYS A 147 20.34 -16.14 9.60
CA LYS A 147 20.74 -17.33 8.82
C LYS A 147 21.67 -17.00 7.66
N GLY A 148 21.84 -15.72 7.31
CA GLY A 148 22.45 -15.26 6.07
C GLY A 148 21.41 -15.02 4.98
N LEU A 149 21.43 -13.81 4.41
CA LEU A 149 20.52 -13.44 3.33
C LEU A 149 20.87 -14.19 2.02
N PRO A 150 19.88 -14.49 1.17
CA PRO A 150 20.13 -15.05 -0.17
C PRO A 150 21.05 -14.13 -0.98
N GLN A 151 22.00 -14.70 -1.72
CA GLN A 151 23.00 -13.94 -2.49
C GLN A 151 22.42 -12.80 -3.36
N PRO A 152 21.29 -12.97 -4.09
CA PRO A 152 20.73 -11.90 -4.91
C PRO A 152 20.31 -10.63 -4.13
N CYS A 153 20.11 -10.75 -2.82
CA CYS A 153 19.74 -9.63 -1.95
C CYS A 153 20.54 -9.59 -0.64
N ALA A 154 21.74 -10.17 -0.62
CA ALA A 154 22.69 -10.01 0.48
C ALA A 154 23.36 -8.64 0.38
N ALA A 155 22.61 -7.58 0.65
CA ALA A 155 23.04 -6.20 0.45
C ALA A 155 22.34 -5.23 1.41
N ASP A 156 22.95 -4.05 1.60
CA ASP A 156 22.51 -3.06 2.60
C ASP A 156 21.12 -2.46 2.32
N TRP A 157 20.68 -2.50 1.05
CA TRP A 157 19.33 -2.06 0.68
C TRP A 157 18.23 -3.01 1.19
N VAL A 158 18.57 -4.22 1.67
CA VAL A 158 17.65 -5.08 2.39
C VAL A 158 17.60 -4.68 3.86
N ARG A 159 16.63 -3.83 4.17
CA ARG A 159 16.42 -3.24 5.50
C ARG A 159 15.00 -3.50 6.04
N PRO A 160 14.78 -3.31 7.36
CA PRO A 160 13.43 -3.18 7.88
C PRO A 160 12.65 -2.10 7.13
N ILE A 161 11.36 -2.31 6.96
CA ILE A 161 10.44 -1.37 6.32
C ILE A 161 9.58 -0.65 7.35
N SER A 162 8.98 0.46 6.94
CA SER A 162 7.98 1.21 7.70
C SER A 162 6.62 1.17 7.00
N THR A 163 5.59 1.74 7.64
CA THR A 163 4.28 1.92 6.99
C THR A 163 4.38 2.83 5.77
N ASP A 164 5.26 3.84 5.79
CA ASP A 164 5.47 4.74 4.66
C ASP A 164 6.00 3.99 3.43
N ASP A 165 6.85 2.99 3.61
CA ASP A 165 7.31 2.17 2.51
C ASP A 165 6.15 1.42 1.83
N LEU A 166 5.20 0.91 2.61
CA LEU A 166 3.99 0.28 2.07
C LEU A 166 3.06 1.29 1.41
N LEU A 167 2.93 2.52 1.96
CA LEU A 167 2.15 3.58 1.32
C LEU A 167 2.76 3.95 -0.04
N ARG A 168 4.08 4.09 -0.12
CA ARG A 168 4.82 4.33 -1.37
C ARG A 168 4.59 3.20 -2.38
N LEU A 169 4.59 1.95 -1.92
CA LEU A 169 4.32 0.78 -2.75
C LEU A 169 2.88 0.77 -3.31
N THR A 170 1.89 1.03 -2.46
CA THR A 170 0.49 1.16 -2.89
C THR A 170 0.33 2.30 -3.90
N ARG A 171 0.93 3.46 -3.64
CA ARG A 171 0.89 4.62 -4.54
C ARG A 171 1.53 4.34 -5.90
N ARG A 172 2.59 3.53 -5.97
CA ARG A 172 3.13 3.04 -7.25
C ARG A 172 2.07 2.33 -8.08
N LEU A 173 1.29 1.42 -7.49
CA LEU A 173 0.27 0.66 -8.21
C LEU A 173 -0.80 1.58 -8.83
N LEU A 174 -1.14 2.67 -8.14
CA LEU A 174 -2.16 3.63 -8.59
C LEU A 174 -1.73 4.46 -9.80
N VAL A 175 -0.42 4.58 -10.06
CA VAL A 175 0.10 5.42 -11.15
C VAL A 175 0.64 4.63 -12.34
N GLU A 176 0.62 3.29 -12.27
CA GLU A 176 1.28 2.42 -13.24
C GLU A 176 0.74 2.63 -14.67
N GLY A 177 -0.58 2.65 -14.86
CA GLY A 177 -1.22 2.89 -16.16
C GLY A 177 -1.29 4.36 -16.58
N GLY A 178 -0.88 5.29 -15.72
CA GLY A 178 -0.93 6.73 -15.94
C GLY A 178 0.46 7.34 -16.04
N VAL A 179 0.79 8.23 -15.09
CA VAL A 179 2.08 8.94 -15.09
C VAL A 179 3.31 8.01 -15.07
N GLY A 180 3.17 6.77 -14.58
CA GLY A 180 4.24 5.76 -14.67
C GLY A 180 4.69 5.44 -16.11
N GLN A 181 3.83 5.65 -17.11
CA GLN A 181 4.19 5.49 -18.53
C GLN A 181 5.00 6.68 -19.08
N PHE A 182 4.99 7.80 -18.36
CA PHE A 182 5.65 9.06 -18.72
C PHE A 182 6.89 9.37 -17.86
N THR A 183 7.47 8.36 -17.20
CA THR A 183 8.55 8.52 -16.20
C THR A 183 9.69 9.44 -16.67
N GLU A 184 10.29 9.19 -17.83
CA GLU A 184 11.40 9.97 -18.39
C GLU A 184 10.95 11.36 -18.85
N ALA A 185 9.74 11.47 -19.40
CA ALA A 185 9.19 12.75 -19.84
C ALA A 185 8.86 13.66 -18.65
N LEU A 186 8.41 13.09 -17.53
CA LEU A 186 8.23 13.80 -16.26
C LEU A 186 9.58 14.20 -15.67
N ALA A 187 10.55 13.29 -15.66
CA ALA A 187 11.88 13.57 -15.14
C ALA A 187 12.62 14.67 -15.93
N GLY A 188 12.40 14.74 -17.25
CA GLY A 188 12.99 15.74 -18.14
C GLY A 188 12.26 17.09 -18.19
N ALA A 189 11.09 17.21 -17.57
CA ALA A 189 10.27 18.41 -17.64
C ALA A 189 10.95 19.60 -16.97
N LYS A 190 11.13 20.69 -17.74
CA LYS A 190 11.77 21.94 -17.29
C LYS A 190 10.87 23.13 -17.63
N PRO A 191 10.80 24.17 -16.77
CA PRO A 191 10.09 25.40 -17.12
C PRO A 191 10.79 26.12 -18.29
N PRO A 192 10.07 26.95 -19.06
CA PRO A 192 10.68 27.83 -20.04
C PRO A 192 11.72 28.74 -19.37
N SER A 193 12.92 28.87 -19.96
CA SER A 193 13.91 29.85 -19.51
C SER A 193 13.69 31.17 -20.24
N ALA A 194 13.67 32.28 -19.49
CA ALA A 194 13.49 33.62 -20.04
C ALA A 194 14.64 34.09 -20.97
N GLN A 195 15.76 33.36 -21.00
CA GLN A 195 17.00 33.80 -21.67
C GLN A 195 17.30 33.12 -23.02
N LYS A 196 16.42 32.25 -23.54
CA LYS A 196 16.60 31.64 -24.86
C LYS A 196 15.27 31.51 -25.61
N PRO A 197 15.27 31.59 -26.96
CA PRO A 197 14.09 31.21 -27.74
C PRO A 197 13.60 29.82 -27.34
N LEU A 198 12.29 29.58 -27.41
CA LEU A 198 11.69 28.25 -27.25
C LEU A 198 12.33 27.31 -28.29
N GLN A 199 13.38 26.59 -27.88
CA GLN A 199 13.96 25.53 -28.68
C GLN A 199 13.33 24.20 -28.24
N VAL A 200 12.96 23.40 -29.22
CA VAL A 200 12.48 22.04 -28.98
C VAL A 200 13.63 21.23 -28.38
N ASP A 201 13.48 20.84 -27.12
CA ASP A 201 14.43 19.94 -26.46
C ASP A 201 14.29 18.54 -27.07
N SER A 202 15.30 18.11 -27.84
CA SER A 202 15.31 16.81 -28.51
C SER A 202 15.24 15.65 -27.53
N GLN A 203 15.76 15.80 -26.30
CA GLN A 203 15.67 14.78 -25.26
C GLN A 203 14.22 14.66 -24.77
N GLN A 204 13.53 15.78 -24.59
CA GLN A 204 12.13 15.78 -24.18
C GLN A 204 11.23 15.18 -25.27
N VAL A 205 11.50 15.46 -26.55
CA VAL A 205 10.78 14.83 -27.66
C VAL A 205 10.97 13.31 -27.65
N GLN A 206 12.20 12.83 -27.47
CA GLN A 206 12.48 11.39 -27.39
C GLN A 206 11.78 10.74 -26.18
N ALA A 207 11.76 11.41 -25.02
CA ALA A 207 11.07 10.91 -23.84
C ALA A 207 9.56 10.78 -24.05
N LEU A 208 8.94 11.73 -24.75
CA LEU A 208 7.52 11.68 -25.10
C LEU A 208 7.21 10.59 -26.15
N GLN A 209 8.10 10.39 -27.13
CA GLN A 209 8.00 9.29 -28.08
C GLN A 209 8.11 7.93 -27.38
N LEU A 210 9.03 7.79 -26.43
CA LEU A 210 9.16 6.60 -25.61
C LEU A 210 7.89 6.34 -24.79
N ALA A 211 7.30 7.37 -24.18
CA ALA A 211 6.05 7.26 -23.44
C ALA A 211 4.89 6.80 -24.36
N ALA A 212 4.78 7.34 -25.58
CA ALA A 212 3.79 6.91 -26.56
C ALA A 212 3.97 5.42 -26.94
N ALA A 213 5.21 5.00 -27.21
CA ALA A 213 5.51 3.60 -27.52
C ALA A 213 5.22 2.66 -26.33
N ARG A 214 5.47 3.09 -25.09
CA ARG A 214 5.12 2.33 -23.88
C ARG A 214 3.62 2.20 -23.69
N ASN A 215 2.85 3.28 -23.86
CA ASN A 215 1.39 3.23 -23.78
C ASN A 215 0.79 2.21 -24.77
N GLN A 216 1.31 2.18 -26.00
CA GLN A 216 0.91 1.18 -26.99
C GLN A 216 1.24 -0.25 -26.54
N ARG A 217 2.46 -0.50 -26.05
CA ARG A 217 2.83 -1.83 -25.53
C ARG A 217 2.06 -2.23 -24.28
N PHE A 218 1.80 -1.29 -23.37
CA PHE A 218 1.07 -1.55 -22.13
C PHE A 218 -0.32 -2.12 -22.44
N ALA A 219 -1.01 -1.61 -23.46
CA ALA A 219 -2.30 -2.12 -23.90
C ALA A 219 -2.24 -3.54 -24.51
N LEU A 220 -1.06 -3.99 -24.97
CA LEU A 220 -0.85 -5.31 -25.57
C LEU A 220 -0.29 -6.33 -24.58
N GLU A 221 0.52 -5.89 -23.61
CA GLU A 221 1.21 -6.74 -22.63
C GLU A 221 0.40 -6.92 -21.34
N ARG A 222 -0.57 -6.04 -21.07
CA ARG A 222 -1.49 -6.16 -19.93
C ARG A 222 -2.88 -6.50 -20.44
N GLY A 223 -3.51 -7.45 -19.77
CA GLY A 223 -4.87 -7.86 -20.07
C GLY A 223 -5.46 -8.70 -18.94
N SER A 224 -6.73 -9.04 -19.03
CA SER A 224 -7.38 -9.95 -18.09
C SER A 224 -8.65 -10.48 -18.73
N ASN A 225 -8.98 -11.73 -18.45
CA ASN A 225 -10.30 -12.29 -18.73
C ASN A 225 -11.08 -12.45 -17.42
N ALA A 226 -12.39 -12.21 -17.49
CA ALA A 226 -13.30 -12.53 -16.41
C ALA A 226 -14.63 -13.04 -16.98
N VAL A 227 -15.18 -14.08 -16.37
CA VAL A 227 -16.50 -14.62 -16.72
C VAL A 227 -17.30 -14.81 -15.44
N ALA A 228 -18.50 -14.25 -15.38
CA ALA A 228 -19.46 -14.49 -14.31
C ALA A 228 -20.69 -15.19 -14.89
N VAL A 229 -21.01 -16.37 -14.37
CA VAL A 229 -22.18 -17.17 -14.76
C VAL A 229 -23.19 -17.09 -13.63
N GLY A 230 -24.37 -16.57 -13.93
CA GLY A 230 -25.49 -16.53 -12.99
C GLY A 230 -26.06 -17.93 -12.71
N HIS A 231 -26.76 -18.07 -11.59
CA HIS A 231 -27.30 -19.36 -11.16
C HIS A 231 -28.21 -20.02 -12.22
N GLU A 232 -29.02 -19.25 -12.95
CA GLU A 232 -29.91 -19.72 -14.03
C GLU A 232 -29.17 -20.41 -15.18
N LEU A 233 -27.90 -20.06 -15.38
CA LEU A 233 -27.05 -20.58 -16.46
C LEU A 233 -26.06 -21.66 -15.96
N SER A 234 -26.09 -21.99 -14.67
CA SER A 234 -25.21 -22.98 -14.05
C SER A 234 -25.95 -24.30 -13.81
N ALA A 235 -25.34 -25.43 -14.15
CA ALA A 235 -25.98 -26.74 -14.00
C ALA A 235 -26.32 -27.12 -12.54
N ASN A 236 -25.59 -26.55 -11.57
CA ASN A 236 -25.81 -26.80 -10.13
C ASN A 236 -26.58 -25.68 -9.43
N GLY A 237 -27.11 -24.70 -10.16
CA GLY A 237 -27.86 -23.57 -9.61
C GLY A 237 -27.04 -22.63 -8.71
N ARG A 238 -25.70 -22.62 -8.82
CA ARG A 238 -24.81 -21.71 -8.07
C ARG A 238 -24.05 -20.80 -9.04
N GLY A 239 -23.90 -19.53 -8.66
CA GLY A 239 -23.05 -18.60 -9.42
C GLY A 239 -21.61 -19.11 -9.55
N MET A 240 -20.99 -18.89 -10.71
CA MET A 240 -19.60 -19.24 -10.98
C MET A 240 -18.81 -18.00 -11.43
N LEU A 241 -17.56 -17.90 -10.99
CA LEU A 241 -16.66 -16.81 -11.36
C LEU A 241 -15.33 -17.38 -11.84
N LEU A 242 -14.90 -16.96 -13.03
CA LEU A 242 -13.53 -17.12 -13.51
C LEU A 242 -12.85 -15.75 -13.46
N ALA A 243 -11.74 -15.67 -12.73
CA ALA A 243 -10.80 -14.56 -12.78
C ALA A 243 -9.49 -15.05 -13.38
N ASN A 244 -9.05 -14.44 -14.48
CA ASN A 244 -7.85 -14.85 -15.20
C ASN A 244 -7.03 -13.60 -15.60
N PRO A 245 -6.28 -13.03 -14.65
CA PRO A 245 -5.46 -11.85 -14.91
C PRO A 245 -4.20 -12.20 -15.72
N HIS A 246 -3.82 -11.35 -16.68
CA HIS A 246 -2.59 -11.47 -17.46
C HIS A 246 -1.60 -10.38 -17.06
N PHE A 247 -0.72 -10.72 -16.11
CA PHE A 247 0.30 -9.85 -15.53
C PHE A 247 1.70 -10.46 -15.72
N PRO A 248 2.77 -9.65 -15.59
CA PRO A 248 4.14 -10.13 -15.66
C PRO A 248 4.43 -11.25 -14.68
N TRP A 249 5.25 -12.20 -15.11
CA TRP A 249 5.65 -13.35 -14.28
C TRP A 249 6.75 -12.98 -13.26
N GLY A 250 7.49 -11.89 -13.50
CA GLY A 250 8.55 -11.40 -12.63
C GLY A 250 8.29 -9.99 -12.08
N GLY A 251 9.05 -9.61 -11.06
CA GLY A 251 8.99 -8.29 -10.41
C GLY A 251 7.78 -8.10 -9.50
N GLY A 252 7.62 -6.89 -8.98
CA GLY A 252 6.56 -6.51 -8.02
C GLY A 252 5.11 -6.63 -8.49
N MET A 253 4.88 -6.97 -9.76
CA MET A 253 3.54 -7.10 -10.34
C MET A 253 3.06 -8.56 -10.45
N ARG A 254 3.89 -9.55 -10.04
CA ARG A 254 3.45 -10.94 -9.98
C ARG A 254 2.53 -11.18 -8.78
N PHE A 255 1.60 -12.11 -8.93
CA PHE A 255 0.70 -12.51 -7.85
C PHE A 255 1.41 -13.40 -6.81
N TYR A 256 0.83 -13.42 -5.61
CA TYR A 256 1.18 -14.27 -4.49
C TYR A 256 -0.10 -14.79 -3.84
#